data_AF-A0A497A1D0-F1
#
_entry.id   AF-A0A497A1D0-F1
#
_cell.length_a   1.000
_cell.length_b   1.000
_cell.length_c   1.000
_cell.angle_alpha   90.00
_cell.angle_beta   90.00
_cell.angle_gamma   90.00
#
_symmetry.space_group_name_H-M   'P 1'
#
loop_
_entity.id
_entity.type
_entity.pdbx_description
1 polymer ?
#
loop_
_entity_poly.entity_id
_entity_poly.type
_entity_poly.pdbx_seq_one_letter_code
_entity_poly.pdbx_strand_id
1 'polypeptide(L)'
;MRTQVSGQMKHEQTLINIARMLPSERVAQLVDFARFLEAQTLVEELAAAESTAEIETDIAKWDALLASEEAQELLYKLADEALEEHKAGQTRPMRFTYEGRIVPG
;
A
#
# COMPACT_ATOMS: atom_id res chain seq x y z
N MET A 1 -11.13 5.05 -25.08
CA MET A 1 -9.94 4.46 -24.42
C MET A 1 -9.19 3.47 -25.33
N ARG A 2 -8.71 3.86 -26.54
CA ARG A 2 -7.97 2.93 -27.44
C ARG A 2 -6.67 3.50 -28.03
N THR A 3 -6.31 4.73 -27.66
CA THR A 3 -5.18 5.47 -28.23
C THR A 3 -3.92 5.48 -27.36
N GLN A 4 -4.02 5.17 -26.07
CA GLN A 4 -2.87 5.12 -25.15
C GLN A 4 -1.96 3.91 -25.38
N VAL A 5 -2.55 2.73 -25.61
CA VAL A 5 -1.79 1.46 -25.76
C VAL A 5 -0.86 1.49 -26.97
N SER A 6 -1.29 2.12 -28.07
CA SER A 6 -0.50 2.22 -29.31
C SER A 6 0.71 3.14 -29.20
N GLY A 7 0.72 4.10 -28.27
CA GLY A 7 1.87 4.97 -28.00
C GLY A 7 2.93 4.24 -27.18
N GLN A 8 2.51 3.52 -26.14
CA GLN A 8 3.39 2.80 -25.24
C GLN A 8 4.21 1.71 -25.95
N MET A 9 3.59 0.92 -26.83
CA MET A 9 4.30 -0.08 -27.63
C MET A 9 5.32 0.52 -28.60
N LYS A 10 5.07 1.73 -29.12
CA LYS A 10 6.02 2.43 -30.01
C LYS A 10 7.24 2.93 -29.24
N HIS A 11 7.04 3.44 -28.04
CA HIS A 11 8.13 3.90 -27.18
C HIS A 11 8.98 2.74 -26.68
N GLU A 12 8.36 1.62 -26.29
CA GLU A 12 9.05 0.39 -25.90
C GLU A 12 9.95 -0.15 -27.04
N GLN A 13 9.39 -0.29 -28.24
CA GLN A 13 10.15 -0.78 -29.39
C GLN A 13 11.32 0.15 -29.76
N THR A 14 11.14 1.47 -29.58
CA THR A 14 12.19 2.46 -29.82
C THR A 14 13.33 2.30 -28.81
N LEU A 15 13.03 2.11 -27.52
CA LEU A 15 14.02 1.89 -26.47
C LEU A 15 14.83 0.61 -26.71
N ILE A 16 14.16 -0.48 -27.08
CA ILE A 16 14.83 -1.76 -27.40
C ILE A 16 15.78 -1.59 -28.59
N ASN A 17 15.35 -0.87 -29.63
CA ASN A 17 16.19 -0.62 -30.81
C ASN A 17 17.42 0.23 -30.46
N ILE A 18 17.26 1.26 -29.64
CA ILE A 18 18.36 2.11 -29.17
C ILE A 18 19.35 1.28 -28.35
N ALA A 19 18.87 0.49 -27.38
CA ALA A 19 19.73 -0.33 -26.51
C ALA A 19 20.56 -1.35 -27.31
N ARG A 20 20.00 -1.91 -28.40
CA ARG A 20 20.71 -2.88 -29.27
C ARG A 20 21.83 -2.26 -30.12
N MET A 21 21.77 -0.97 -30.41
CA MET A 21 22.76 -0.28 -31.24
C MET A 21 23.88 0.36 -30.43
N LEU A 22 23.73 0.44 -29.10
CA LEU A 22 24.67 1.14 -28.24
C LEU A 22 25.81 0.22 -27.76
N PRO A 23 27.02 0.77 -27.58
CA PRO A 23 28.09 0.10 -26.86
C PRO A 23 27.65 -0.23 -25.42
N SER A 24 28.17 -1.33 -24.86
CA SER A 24 27.79 -1.84 -23.53
C SER A 24 27.91 -0.79 -22.42
N GLU A 25 28.93 0.08 -22.46
CA GLU A 25 29.10 1.18 -21.51
C GLU A 25 27.94 2.19 -21.53
N ARG A 26 27.36 2.43 -22.71
CA ARG A 26 26.22 3.33 -22.89
C ARG A 26 24.90 2.66 -22.53
N VAL A 27 24.81 1.34 -22.69
CA VAL A 27 23.66 0.55 -22.20
C VAL A 27 23.59 0.58 -20.68
N ALA A 28 24.73 0.48 -19.98
CA ALA A 28 24.77 0.62 -18.52
C ALA A 28 24.21 1.97 -18.05
N GLN A 29 24.61 3.07 -18.70
CA GLN A 29 24.09 4.41 -18.40
C GLN A 29 22.56 4.54 -18.62
N LEU A 30 22.01 3.86 -19.64
CA LEU A 30 20.56 3.82 -19.86
C LEU A 30 19.83 3.06 -18.75
N VAL A 31 20.40 1.97 -18.25
CA VAL A 31 19.83 1.21 -17.14
C VAL A 31 19.85 2.05 -15.85
N ASP A 32 20.95 2.75 -15.59
CA ASP A 32 21.07 3.63 -14.43
C ASP A 32 20.04 4.77 -14.49
N PHE A 33 19.84 5.36 -15.67
CA PHE A 33 18.83 6.39 -15.87
C PHE A 33 17.40 5.84 -15.70
N ALA A 34 17.11 4.64 -16.20
CA ALA A 34 15.80 4.01 -16.02
C ALA A 34 15.51 3.74 -14.54
N ARG A 35 16.50 3.25 -13.78
CA ARG A 35 16.38 3.07 -12.32
C ARG A 35 16.19 4.38 -11.58
N PHE A 36 16.84 5.44 -12.03
CA PHE A 36 16.65 6.78 -11.46
C PHE A 36 15.23 7.30 -11.69
N LEU A 37 14.62 7.07 -12.86
CA LEU A 37 13.22 7.42 -13.11
C LEU A 37 12.27 6.58 -12.25
N GLU A 38 12.50 5.27 -12.14
CA GLU A 38 11.73 4.39 -11.27
C GLU A 38 11.76 4.85 -9.81
N ALA A 39 12.95 5.23 -9.30
CA ALA A 39 13.10 5.78 -7.96
C ALA A 39 12.37 7.11 -7.78
N GLN A 40 12.38 8.00 -8.78
CA GLN A 40 11.62 9.25 -8.72
C GLN A 40 10.11 9.00 -8.66
N THR A 41 9.59 8.08 -9.47
CA THR A 41 8.17 7.71 -9.41
C THR A 41 7.78 7.20 -8.03
N LEU A 42 8.61 6.36 -7.42
CA LEU A 42 8.38 5.88 -6.04
C LEU A 42 8.42 7.03 -5.03
N VAL A 43 9.35 7.97 -5.17
CA VAL A 43 9.44 9.14 -4.29
C VAL A 43 8.25 10.07 -4.46
N GLU A 44 7.75 10.27 -5.69
CA GLU A 44 6.55 11.05 -5.97
C GLU A 44 5.30 10.39 -5.36
N GLU A 45 5.17 9.06 -5.46
CA GLU A 45 4.09 8.31 -4.81
C GLU A 45 4.17 8.41 -3.28
N LEU A 46 5.36 8.30 -2.71
CA LEU A 46 5.58 8.48 -1.27
C LEU A 46 5.36 9.94 -0.82
N ALA A 47 5.69 10.92 -1.65
CA ALA A 47 5.44 12.33 -1.38
C ALA A 47 3.96 12.72 -1.56
N ALA A 48 3.21 11.96 -2.36
CA ALA A 48 1.76 12.06 -2.48
C ALA A 48 1.01 11.31 -1.37
N ALA A 49 1.71 10.52 -0.56
CA ALA A 49 1.14 9.98 0.68
C ALA A 49 0.89 11.11 1.69
N GLU A 50 -0.01 10.85 2.64
CA GLU A 50 -0.30 11.79 3.72
C GLU A 50 0.99 12.24 4.39
N SER A 51 1.12 13.56 4.55
CA SER A 51 2.21 14.13 5.30
C SER A 51 2.16 13.66 6.75
N THR A 52 3.31 13.64 7.43
CA THR A 52 3.37 13.26 8.86
C THR A 52 2.44 14.13 9.71
N ALA A 53 2.28 15.40 9.37
CA ALA A 53 1.37 16.32 10.06
C ALA A 53 -0.11 15.99 9.85
N GLU A 54 -0.49 15.51 8.66
CA GLU A 54 -1.84 15.02 8.38
C GLU A 54 -2.12 13.73 9.16
N ILE A 55 -1.16 12.79 9.16
CA ILE A 55 -1.25 11.55 9.95
C ILE A 55 -1.40 11.86 11.44
N GLU A 56 -0.56 12.74 11.99
CA GLU A 56 -0.65 13.14 13.41
C GLU A 56 -1.98 13.82 13.74
N THR A 57 -2.49 14.66 12.83
CA THR A 57 -3.79 15.31 12.99
C THR A 57 -4.92 14.29 13.00
N ASP A 58 -4.87 13.30 12.12
CA ASP A 58 -5.89 12.25 12.05
C ASP A 58 -5.81 11.30 13.23
N ILE A 59 -4.60 10.95 13.70
CA ILE A 59 -4.41 10.22 14.96
C ILE A 59 -5.06 10.99 16.12
N ALA A 60 -4.81 12.30 16.25
CA ALA A 60 -5.40 13.10 17.32
C ALA A 60 -6.94 13.14 17.25
N LYS A 61 -7.53 13.16 16.05
CA LYS A 61 -8.99 13.05 15.88
C LYS A 61 -9.49 11.68 16.33
N TRP A 62 -8.82 10.60 15.94
CA TRP A 62 -9.18 9.25 16.36
C TRP A 62 -9.05 9.08 17.88
N ASP A 63 -7.98 9.58 18.48
CA ASP A 63 -7.78 9.54 19.93
C ASP A 63 -8.88 10.31 20.66
N ALA A 64 -9.24 11.51 20.19
CA ALA A 64 -10.33 12.28 20.78
C ALA A 64 -11.70 11.58 20.65
N LEU A 65 -11.97 10.97 19.49
CA LEU A 65 -13.20 10.20 19.27
C LEU A 65 -13.26 8.98 20.18
N LEU A 66 -12.17 8.20 20.24
CA LEU A 66 -12.11 6.99 21.04
C LEU A 66 -12.10 7.28 22.54
N ALA A 67 -11.65 8.46 22.96
CA ALA A 67 -11.72 8.89 24.36
C ALA A 67 -13.11 9.35 24.80
N SER A 68 -14.07 9.53 23.87
CA SER A 68 -15.43 9.96 24.22
C SER A 68 -16.17 8.90 25.03
N GLU A 69 -17.04 9.33 25.95
CA GLU A 69 -17.82 8.40 26.78
C GLU A 69 -18.73 7.52 25.92
N GLU A 70 -19.34 8.07 24.88
CA GLU A 70 -20.21 7.33 23.96
C GLU A 70 -19.44 6.27 23.18
N ALA A 71 -18.23 6.58 22.73
CA ALA A 71 -17.37 5.61 22.05
C ALA A 71 -16.93 4.50 23.00
N GLN A 72 -16.57 4.84 24.25
CA GLN A 72 -16.21 3.85 25.26
C GLN A 72 -17.38 2.93 25.61
N GLU A 73 -18.58 3.46 25.85
CA GLU A 73 -19.78 2.67 26.12
C GLU A 73 -20.09 1.71 24.96
N LEU A 74 -20.00 2.18 23.72
CA LEU A 74 -20.20 1.34 22.54
C LEU A 74 -19.14 0.24 22.44
N LEU A 75 -17.87 0.55 22.67
CA LEU A 75 -16.78 -0.42 22.65
C LEU A 75 -16.93 -1.48 23.75
N TYR A 76 -17.36 -1.09 24.96
CA TYR A 76 -17.66 -2.06 26.02
C TYR A 76 -18.78 -3.01 25.61
N LYS A 77 -19.86 -2.47 25.05
CA LYS A 77 -20.97 -3.30 24.55
C LYS A 77 -20.50 -4.28 23.48
N LEU A 78 -19.70 -3.83 22.51
CA LEU A 78 -19.16 -4.69 21.46
C LEU A 78 -18.21 -5.77 22.02
N ALA A 79 -17.43 -5.43 23.04
CA ALA A 79 -16.56 -6.40 23.72
C ALA A 79 -17.38 -7.47 24.45
N ASP A 80 -18.46 -7.08 25.12
CA ASP A 80 -19.37 -8.01 25.79
C ASP A 80 -20.06 -8.94 24.77
N GLU A 81 -20.56 -8.39 23.66
CA GLU A 81 -21.16 -9.18 22.57
C GLU A 81 -20.16 -10.18 22.00
N ALA A 82 -18.93 -9.76 21.68
CA ALA A 82 -17.89 -10.64 21.16
C ALA A 82 -17.51 -11.75 22.15
N LEU A 83 -17.50 -11.45 23.45
CA LEU A 83 -17.23 -12.43 24.49
C LEU A 83 -18.36 -13.48 24.59
N GLU A 84 -19.61 -13.06 24.48
CA GLU A 84 -20.76 -13.97 24.48
C GLU A 84 -20.78 -14.85 23.22
N GLU A 85 -20.49 -14.30 22.04
CA GLU A 85 -20.32 -15.08 20.81
C GLU A 85 -19.20 -16.12 20.95
N HIS A 86 -18.09 -15.76 21.58
CA HIS A 86 -16.99 -16.68 21.85
C HIS A 86 -17.42 -17.83 22.76
N LYS A 87 -18.09 -17.52 23.89
CA LYS A 87 -18.63 -18.52 24.82
C LYS A 87 -19.67 -19.42 24.15
N ALA A 88 -20.48 -18.88 23.26
CA ALA A 88 -21.47 -19.61 22.48
C ALA A 88 -20.87 -20.44 21.34
N GLY A 89 -19.56 -20.38 21.11
CA GLY A 89 -18.87 -21.10 20.03
C GLY A 89 -19.19 -20.56 18.64
N GLN A 90 -19.66 -19.30 18.54
CA GLN A 90 -20.00 -18.65 17.27
C GLN A 90 -18.81 -17.95 16.63
N THR A 91 -17.67 -17.88 17.33
CA THR A 91 -16.42 -17.34 16.78
C THR A 91 -15.68 -18.34 15.89
N ARG A 92 -15.10 -17.86 14.80
CA ARG A 92 -14.21 -18.65 13.94
C ARG A 92 -12.75 -18.48 14.41
N PRO A 93 -12.00 -19.57 14.69
CA PRO A 93 -10.60 -19.45 15.02
C PRO A 93 -9.82 -18.87 13.82
N MET A 94 -8.84 -18.03 14.11
CA MET A 94 -7.92 -17.48 13.13
C MET A 94 -6.49 -17.85 13.52
N ARG A 95 -5.64 -18.11 12.53
CA ARG A 95 -4.23 -18.50 12.70
C ARG A 95 -3.33 -17.62 11.84
N PHE A 96 -2.11 -17.39 12.33
CA PHE A 96 -1.06 -16.81 11.50
C PHE A 96 -0.37 -17.91 10.70
N THR A 97 -0.15 -17.64 9.42
CA THR A 97 0.72 -18.43 8.57
C THR A 97 2.19 -18.11 8.86
N TYR A 98 3.11 -18.94 8.36
CA TYR A 98 4.55 -18.68 8.44
C TYR A 98 4.97 -17.38 7.70
N GLU A 99 4.12 -16.87 6.81
CA GLU A 99 4.28 -15.60 6.10
C GLU A 99 3.65 -14.42 6.84
N GLY A 100 3.11 -14.62 8.05
CA GLY A 100 2.45 -13.58 8.85
C GLY A 100 1.02 -13.23 8.40
N ARG A 101 0.45 -13.92 7.41
CA ARG A 101 -0.94 -13.71 6.99
C ARG A 101 -1.92 -14.34 7.97
N ILE A 102 -3.06 -13.69 8.22
CA ILE A 102 -4.14 -14.23 9.04
C ILE A 102 -5.07 -15.07 8.16
N VAL A 103 -5.26 -16.34 8.52
CA VAL A 103 -6.16 -17.29 7.83
C VAL A 103 -7.11 -17.93 8.84
N PRO A 104 -8.28 -18.42 8.41
CA PRO A 104 -9.09 -19.27 9.26
C PRO A 104 -8.32 -20.51 9.75
N GLY A 105 -8.45 -20.78 11.04
CA GLY A 105 -7.69 -21.79 11.78
C GLY A 105 -8.24 -23.20 11.73
#